data_AF-A0A1V6CIZ9-F1
#
_entry.id   AF-A0A1V6CIZ9-F1
#
_cell.length_a   1.000
_cell.length_b   1.000
_cell.length_c   1.000
_cell.angle_alpha   90.00
_cell.angle_beta   90.00
_cell.angle_gamma   90.00
#
_symmetry.space_group_name_H-M   'P 1'
#
loop_
_entity.id
_entity.type
_entity.pdbx_description
1 polymer ?
#
loop_
_entity_poly.entity_id
_entity_poly.type
_entity_poly.pdbx_seq_one_letter_code
_entity_poly.pdbx_strand_id
1 'polypeptide(L)'
;MDTSTGDPLQQVQSLLDQDKPQDALDYLNHQCNGKACFHNARAVCQMRLGNAPQAVRILRPLVYPDGAGKSPADQPLYQANLAAALMAEGRLVAANIVLKQVREKAHPAVRKVRDVLDAWKKTLGVGERLVFWLGVELGIPCPVPIRPGSLA
;
A
#
# COMPACT_ATOMS: atom_id res chain seq x y z
N MET A 1 -11.60 31.07 20.81
CA MET A 1 -10.99 30.84 19.49
C MET A 1 -10.34 29.49 19.57
N ASP A 2 -10.98 28.52 18.90
CA ASP A 2 -10.84 27.09 19.16
C ASP A 2 -9.53 26.53 18.59
N THR A 3 -8.62 26.14 19.48
CA THR A 3 -7.40 25.41 19.16
C THR A 3 -7.59 23.92 19.43
N SER A 4 -8.17 23.16 18.50
CA SER A 4 -7.93 21.71 18.30
C SER A 4 -8.97 21.10 17.36
N THR A 5 -8.69 21.11 16.07
CA THR A 5 -9.19 20.06 15.18
C THR A 5 -8.02 19.69 14.30
N GLY A 6 -7.13 18.85 14.84
CA GLY A 6 -6.01 18.32 14.08
C GLY A 6 -6.50 17.66 12.80
N ASP A 7 -5.71 17.74 11.73
CA ASP A 7 -6.01 17.08 10.45
C ASP A 7 -6.39 15.61 10.72
N PRO A 8 -7.58 15.13 10.31
CA PRO A 8 -8.00 13.75 10.52
C PRO A 8 -6.97 12.71 10.07
N LEU A 9 -6.17 13.00 9.03
CA LEU A 9 -5.08 12.11 8.61
C LEU A 9 -3.91 12.09 9.59
N GLN A 10 -3.63 13.21 10.26
CA GLN A 10 -2.62 13.29 11.32
C GLN A 10 -3.05 12.49 12.56
N GLN A 11 -4.34 12.51 12.90
CA GLN A 11 -4.88 11.67 13.97
C GLN A 11 -4.74 10.18 13.65
N VAL A 12 -5.07 9.79 12.41
CA VAL A 12 -4.88 8.41 11.94
C VAL A 12 -3.40 8.02 11.98
N GLN A 13 -2.50 8.90 11.52
CA GLN A 13 -1.06 8.67 11.58
C GLN A 13 -0.60 8.42 13.03
N SER A 14 -1.07 9.23 13.99
CA SER A 14 -0.76 9.05 15.41
C SER A 14 -1.23 7.70 15.96
N LEU A 15 -2.44 7.26 15.60
CA LEU A 15 -2.96 5.95 16.01
C LEU A 15 -2.16 4.80 15.39
N LEU A 16 -1.75 4.94 14.12
CA LEU A 16 -0.90 3.97 13.44
C LEU A 16 0.51 3.91 14.03
N ASP A 17 1.08 5.02 14.47
CA ASP A 17 2.41 5.06 15.10
C ASP A 17 2.42 4.41 16.49
N GLN A 18 1.26 4.42 17.17
CA GLN A 18 1.00 3.72 18.42
C GLN A 18 0.62 2.23 18.24
N ASP A 19 0.70 1.71 17.01
CA ASP A 19 0.32 0.33 16.67
C ASP A 19 -1.17 -0.01 16.97
N LYS A 20 -2.05 0.99 16.78
CA LYS A 20 -3.51 0.85 16.95
C LYS A 20 -4.25 0.96 15.61
N PRO A 21 -4.05 0.03 14.67
CA PRO A 21 -4.67 0.11 13.34
C PRO A 21 -6.19 -0.10 13.37
N GLN A 22 -6.73 -0.80 14.37
CA GLN A 22 -8.18 -0.96 14.55
C GLN A 22 -8.83 0.37 14.95
N ASP A 23 -8.32 1.03 16.00
CA ASP A 23 -8.79 2.35 16.43
C ASP A 23 -8.70 3.39 15.30
N ALA A 24 -7.62 3.34 14.51
CA ALA A 24 -7.44 4.19 13.34
C ALA A 24 -8.52 3.97 12.27
N LEU A 25 -8.86 2.69 12.01
CA LEU A 25 -9.91 2.32 11.07
C LEU A 25 -11.30 2.74 11.56
N ASP A 26 -11.59 2.54 12.84
CA ASP A 26 -12.87 2.92 13.44
C ASP A 26 -13.05 4.44 13.43
N TYR A 27 -12.00 5.19 13.78
CA TYR A 27 -11.97 6.65 13.62
C TYR A 27 -12.28 7.07 12.18
N LEU A 28 -11.66 6.43 11.18
CA LEU A 28 -11.93 6.70 9.76
C LEU A 28 -13.34 6.33 9.31
N ASN A 29 -13.96 5.30 9.89
CA ASN A 29 -15.31 4.88 9.53
C ASN A 29 -16.37 5.87 10.04
N HIS A 30 -16.10 6.54 11.16
CA HIS A 30 -16.94 7.64 11.66
C HIS A 30 -16.77 8.95 10.89
N GLN A 31 -15.67 9.10 10.14
CA GLN A 31 -15.43 10.24 9.26
C GLN A 31 -15.97 9.94 7.85
N CYS A 32 -17.19 10.40 7.54
CA CYS A 32 -17.76 10.33 6.20
C CYS A 32 -16.94 11.18 5.21
N ASN A 33 -15.96 10.58 4.55
CA ASN A 33 -15.14 11.27 3.56
C ASN A 33 -14.75 10.34 2.40
N GLY A 34 -15.18 10.72 1.19
CA GLY A 34 -14.92 10.00 -0.07
C GLY A 34 -13.64 10.42 -0.79
N LYS A 35 -12.76 11.22 -0.16
CA LYS A 35 -11.48 11.60 -0.78
C LYS A 35 -10.51 10.41 -0.81
N ALA A 36 -9.69 10.35 -1.86
CA ALA A 36 -8.72 9.29 -2.10
C ALA A 36 -7.75 9.04 -0.92
N CYS A 37 -7.29 10.10 -0.26
CA CYS A 37 -6.38 10.01 0.89
C CYS A 37 -6.98 9.21 2.08
N PHE A 38 -8.28 9.33 2.33
CA PHE A 38 -8.96 8.55 3.38
C PHE A 38 -9.16 7.10 2.99
N HIS A 39 -9.41 6.81 1.70
CA HIS A 39 -9.43 5.43 1.21
C HIS A 39 -8.04 4.79 1.30
N ASN A 40 -6.98 5.51 0.94
CA ASN A 40 -5.61 5.06 1.16
C ASN A 40 -5.34 4.76 2.64
N ALA A 41 -5.74 5.66 3.54
CA ALA A 41 -5.57 5.47 4.97
C ALA A 41 -6.32 4.24 5.51
N ARG A 42 -7.57 4.02 5.09
CA ARG A 42 -8.34 2.80 5.42
C ARG A 42 -7.60 1.54 4.93
N ALA A 43 -7.05 1.57 3.72
CA ALA A 43 -6.31 0.44 3.19
C ALA A 43 -5.02 0.15 3.97
N VAL A 44 -4.29 1.19 4.40
CA VAL A 44 -3.12 1.02 5.28
C VAL A 44 -3.52 0.36 6.60
N CYS A 45 -4.62 0.78 7.23
CA CYS A 45 -5.14 0.14 8.44
C CYS A 45 -5.45 -1.35 8.18
N GLN A 46 -6.12 -1.66 7.08
CA GLN A 46 -6.45 -3.03 6.70
C GLN A 46 -5.20 -3.89 6.47
N MET A 47 -4.15 -3.37 5.83
CA MET A 47 -2.88 -4.10 5.69
C MET A 47 -2.25 -4.41 7.06
N ARG A 48 -2.23 -3.44 7.98
CA ARG A 48 -1.67 -3.64 9.33
C ARG A 48 -2.47 -4.60 10.20
N LEU A 49 -3.77 -4.74 9.92
CA LEU A 49 -4.64 -5.74 10.53
C LEU A 49 -4.50 -7.14 9.89
N GLY A 50 -3.63 -7.30 8.88
CA GLY A 50 -3.48 -8.57 8.16
C GLY A 50 -4.53 -8.81 7.06
N ASN A 51 -5.44 -7.86 6.83
CA ASN A 51 -6.52 -7.97 5.84
C ASN A 51 -6.05 -7.48 4.46
N ALA A 52 -4.99 -8.08 3.93
CA ALA A 52 -4.39 -7.70 2.64
C ALA A 52 -5.39 -7.70 1.45
N PRO A 53 -6.29 -8.69 1.29
CA PRO A 53 -7.28 -8.69 0.20
C PRO A 53 -8.19 -7.46 0.23
N GLN A 54 -8.58 -7.01 1.44
CA GLN A 54 -9.42 -5.84 1.59
C GLN A 54 -8.67 -4.54 1.25
N ALA A 55 -7.40 -4.44 1.64
CA ALA A 55 -6.56 -3.32 1.25
C ALA A 55 -6.41 -3.22 -0.28
N VAL A 56 -6.17 -4.35 -0.96
CA VAL A 56 -6.10 -4.41 -2.43
C VAL A 56 -7.40 -3.92 -3.06
N ARG A 57 -8.56 -4.33 -2.53
CA ARG A 57 -9.87 -3.90 -3.03
C ARG A 57 -10.08 -2.39 -2.92
N ILE A 58 -9.61 -1.76 -1.83
CA ILE A 58 -9.73 -0.31 -1.62
C ILE A 58 -8.74 0.47 -2.50
N LEU A 59 -7.50 -0.01 -2.63
CA LEU A 59 -6.42 0.71 -3.33
C LEU A 59 -6.51 0.61 -4.85
N ARG A 60 -7.02 -0.50 -5.40
CA ARG A 60 -7.11 -0.71 -6.85
C ARG A 60 -7.83 0.43 -7.59
N PRO A 61 -9.05 0.87 -7.19
CA PRO A 61 -9.74 1.97 -7.87
C PRO A 61 -9.06 3.34 -7.66
N LEU A 62 -8.20 3.50 -6.64
CA LEU A 62 -7.41 4.73 -6.48
C LEU A 62 -6.27 4.81 -7.50
N VAL A 63 -5.69 3.67 -7.86
CA VAL A 63 -4.58 3.58 -8.82
C VAL A 63 -5.09 3.50 -10.26
N TYR A 64 -6.17 2.74 -10.46
CA TYR A 64 -6.82 2.51 -11.75
C TYR A 64 -8.28 2.97 -11.67
N PRO A 65 -8.54 4.29 -11.67
CA PRO A 65 -9.90 4.81 -11.60
C PRO A 65 -10.69 4.39 -12.85
N ASP A 66 -11.95 4.07 -12.66
CA ASP A 66 -12.85 3.77 -13.78
C ASP A 66 -13.09 5.06 -14.61
N GLY A 67 -12.70 5.04 -15.88
CA GLY A 67 -12.92 6.15 -16.83
C GLY A 67 -11.80 7.19 -16.92
N ALA A 68 -12.09 8.32 -17.56
CA ALA A 68 -11.12 9.38 -17.87
C ALA A 68 -10.82 10.34 -16.69
N GLY A 69 -10.94 9.86 -15.46
CA GLY A 69 -10.66 10.65 -14.26
C GLY A 69 -9.20 11.07 -14.18
N LYS A 70 -8.93 12.26 -13.64
CA LYS A 70 -7.56 12.70 -13.38
C LYS A 70 -6.93 11.80 -12.31
N SER A 71 -5.72 11.30 -12.59
CA SER A 71 -4.87 10.67 -11.59
C SER A 71 -4.74 11.56 -10.35
N PRO A 72 -4.95 11.03 -9.12
CA PRO A 72 -4.69 11.75 -7.89
C PRO A 72 -3.25 12.31 -7.83
N ALA A 73 -3.05 13.42 -7.12
CA ALA A 73 -1.73 14.01 -6.94
C ALA A 73 -0.74 13.02 -6.29
N ASP A 74 -1.21 12.23 -5.33
CA ASP A 74 -0.41 11.23 -4.59
C ASP A 74 -0.41 9.85 -5.27
N GLN A 75 -0.58 9.80 -6.60
CA GLN A 75 -0.58 8.54 -7.36
C GLN A 75 0.62 7.62 -7.03
N PRO A 76 1.87 8.10 -6.89
CA PRO A 76 3.01 7.24 -6.55
C PRO A 76 2.87 6.56 -5.18
N LEU A 77 2.34 7.29 -4.19
CA LEU A 77 2.07 6.76 -2.86
C LEU A 77 1.01 5.65 -2.90
N TYR A 78 -0.10 5.89 -3.59
CA TYR A 78 -1.19 4.90 -3.69
C TYR A 78 -0.74 3.65 -4.48
N GLN A 79 0.08 3.82 -5.50
CA GLN A 79 0.71 2.71 -6.22
C GLN A 79 1.66 1.90 -5.32
N ALA A 80 2.46 2.57 -4.48
CA ALA A 80 3.33 1.89 -3.53
C ALA A 80 2.53 1.07 -2.52
N ASN A 81 1.47 1.65 -1.97
CA ASN A 81 0.60 0.95 -1.02
C ASN A 81 -0.17 -0.20 -1.69
N LEU A 82 -0.62 -0.05 -2.94
CA LEU A 82 -1.23 -1.16 -3.69
C LEU A 82 -0.24 -2.30 -3.89
N ALA A 83 0.99 -2.00 -4.27
CA ALA A 83 2.03 -3.01 -4.41
C ALA A 83 2.32 -3.71 -3.07
N ALA A 84 2.41 -2.97 -1.96
CA ALA A 84 2.58 -3.54 -0.63
C ALA A 84 1.42 -4.47 -0.24
N ALA A 85 0.18 -4.06 -0.53
CA ALA A 85 -1.01 -4.88 -0.28
C ALA A 85 -1.00 -6.18 -1.11
N LEU A 86 -0.62 -6.10 -2.39
CA LEU A 86 -0.47 -7.27 -3.26
C LEU A 86 0.64 -8.21 -2.77
N MET A 87 1.76 -7.67 -2.27
CA MET A 87 2.82 -8.49 -1.66
C MET A 87 2.33 -9.22 -0.42
N ALA A 88 1.56 -8.54 0.44
CA ALA A 88 0.96 -9.15 1.63
C ALA A 88 -0.11 -10.20 1.30
N GLU A 89 -0.81 -10.05 0.16
CA GLU A 89 -1.74 -11.05 -0.39
C GLU A 89 -1.00 -12.22 -1.09
N GLY A 90 0.33 -12.16 -1.24
CA GLY A 90 1.13 -13.19 -1.91
C GLY A 90 1.15 -13.09 -3.45
N ARG A 91 0.74 -11.96 -4.01
CA ARG A 91 0.66 -11.68 -5.46
C ARG A 91 1.82 -10.83 -5.93
N LEU A 92 3.02 -11.41 -5.92
CA LEU A 92 4.28 -10.71 -6.11
C LEU A 92 4.52 -10.27 -7.56
N VAL A 93 4.01 -11.02 -8.53
CA VAL A 93 4.07 -10.64 -9.95
C VAL A 93 3.25 -9.37 -10.17
N ALA A 94 2.02 -9.34 -9.65
CA ALA A 94 1.15 -8.17 -9.74
C ALA A 94 1.77 -6.94 -9.05
N ALA A 95 2.34 -7.13 -7.84
CA ALA A 95 3.04 -6.06 -7.14
C ALA A 95 4.21 -5.49 -7.96
N ASN A 96 5.02 -6.37 -8.57
CA ASN A 96 6.15 -5.98 -9.42
C ASN A 96 5.69 -5.21 -10.67
N ILE A 97 4.57 -5.57 -11.27
CA ILE A 97 3.97 -4.85 -12.40
C ILE A 97 3.55 -3.43 -11.98
N VAL A 98 2.82 -3.30 -10.86
CA VAL A 98 2.41 -1.99 -10.33
C VAL A 98 3.64 -1.10 -10.09
N LEU A 99 4.69 -1.62 -9.44
CA LEU A 99 5.92 -0.88 -9.18
C LEU A 99 6.65 -0.47 -10.45
N LYS A 100 6.61 -1.26 -11.53
CA LYS A 100 7.21 -0.88 -12.83
C LYS A 100 6.47 0.28 -13.50
N GLN A 101 5.17 0.42 -13.26
CA GLN A 101 4.32 1.49 -13.82
C GLN A 101 4.47 2.84 -13.09
N VAL A 102 5.06 2.86 -11.90
CA VAL A 102 5.24 4.11 -11.14
C VAL A 102 6.22 5.04 -11.86
N ARG A 103 5.73 6.21 -12.28
CA ARG A 103 6.52 7.25 -12.96
C ARG A 103 7.57 7.85 -12.02
N GLU A 104 7.18 8.23 -10.82
CA GLU A 104 8.08 8.84 -9.83
C GLU A 104 8.80 7.77 -9.01
N LYS A 105 9.89 7.24 -9.58
CA LYS A 105 10.63 6.14 -8.95
C LYS A 105 11.35 6.56 -7.67
N ALA A 106 11.62 7.85 -7.49
CA ALA A 106 12.37 8.39 -6.36
C ALA A 106 11.51 8.57 -5.09
N HIS A 107 10.18 8.48 -5.19
CA HIS A 107 9.27 8.67 -4.08
C HIS A 107 9.61 7.72 -2.90
N PRO A 108 9.71 8.21 -1.65
CA PRO A 108 10.17 7.41 -0.51
C PRO A 108 9.38 6.10 -0.30
N ALA A 109 8.04 6.18 -0.34
CA ALA A 109 7.18 5.00 -0.21
C ALA A 109 7.45 3.95 -1.31
N VAL A 110 7.67 4.39 -2.55
CA VAL A 110 7.92 3.50 -3.70
C VAL A 110 9.29 2.83 -3.55
N ARG A 111 10.32 3.57 -3.14
CA ARG A 111 11.66 3.01 -2.85
C ARG A 111 11.57 1.92 -1.79
N LYS A 112 10.92 2.21 -0.65
CA LYS A 112 10.76 1.25 0.45
C LYS A 112 10.14 -0.07 -0.01
N VAL A 113 9.08 -0.02 -0.82
CA VAL A 113 8.42 -1.24 -1.32
C VAL A 113 9.30 -1.98 -2.33
N ARG A 114 10.02 -1.27 -3.21
CA ARG A 114 10.99 -1.89 -4.12
C ARG A 114 12.13 -2.56 -3.37
N ASP A 115 12.67 -1.92 -2.34
CA ASP A 115 13.78 -2.46 -1.54
C ASP A 115 13.38 -3.78 -0.89
N VAL A 116 12.16 -3.88 -0.36
CA VAL A 116 11.61 -5.13 0.19
C VAL A 116 11.47 -6.19 -0.90
N LEU A 117 10.89 -5.85 -2.05
CA LEU A 117 10.71 -6.79 -3.15
C LEU A 117 12.07 -7.27 -3.72
N ASP A 118 13.05 -6.39 -3.81
CA ASP A 118 14.38 -6.71 -4.33
C ASP A 118 15.21 -7.51 -3.31
N ALA A 119 15.05 -7.24 -2.02
CA ALA A 119 15.60 -8.09 -0.96
C ALA A 119 15.01 -9.51 -1.03
N TRP A 120 13.70 -9.64 -1.24
CA TRP A 120 13.06 -10.95 -1.46
C TRP A 120 13.55 -11.63 -2.73
N LYS A 121 13.65 -10.94 -3.87
CA LYS A 121 14.22 -11.54 -5.10
C LYS A 121 15.63 -12.07 -4.88
N LYS A 122 16.42 -11.43 -4.01
CA LYS A 122 17.77 -11.88 -3.67
C LYS A 122 17.78 -13.20 -2.90
N THR A 123 16.71 -13.56 -2.17
CA THR A 123 16.61 -14.86 -1.49
C THR A 123 16.28 -16.01 -2.43
N LEU A 124 15.75 -15.71 -3.63
CA LEU A 124 15.43 -16.71 -4.63
C LEU A 124 16.68 -17.26 -5.33
N GLY A 125 16.63 -18.56 -5.66
CA GLY A 125 17.59 -19.22 -6.56
C GLY A 125 17.47 -18.72 -8.01
N VAL A 126 18.48 -19.02 -8.83
CA VAL A 126 18.56 -18.53 -10.21
C VAL A 126 17.37 -18.97 -11.06
N GLY A 127 16.93 -20.22 -10.93
CA GLY A 127 15.75 -20.75 -11.65
C GLY A 127 14.45 -20.09 -11.20
N GLU A 128 14.25 -19.91 -9.90
CA GLU A 128 13.08 -19.23 -9.33
C GLU A 128 13.00 -17.78 -9.80
N ARG A 129 14.14 -17.07 -9.87
CA ARG A 129 14.19 -15.72 -10.45
C ARG A 129 13.77 -15.70 -11.91
N LEU A 130 14.17 -16.69 -12.70
CA LEU A 130 13.76 -16.78 -14.10
C LEU A 130 12.25 -17.03 -14.22
N VAL A 131 11.70 -17.94 -13.43
CA VAL A 131 10.25 -18.23 -13.39
C VAL A 131 9.46 -17.00 -12.96
N PHE A 132 9.91 -16.28 -11.93
CA PHE A 132 9.31 -15.00 -11.52
C PHE A 132 9.41 -13.93 -12.61
N TRP A 133 10.55 -13.86 -13.32
CA TRP A 133 10.75 -12.93 -14.43
C TRP A 133 9.79 -13.21 -15.60
N LEU A 134 9.47 -14.48 -15.85
CA LEU A 134 8.45 -14.92 -16.80
C LEU A 134 7.00 -14.62 -16.34
N GLY A 135 6.83 -14.05 -15.14
CA GLY A 135 5.52 -13.63 -14.63
C GLY A 135 4.74 -14.75 -13.94
N VAL A 136 5.41 -15.83 -13.52
CA VAL A 136 4.79 -16.93 -12.78
C VAL A 136 4.94 -16.69 -11.27
N GLU A 137 3.85 -16.85 -10.52
CA GLU A 137 3.87 -16.78 -9.06
C GLU A 137 4.54 -18.03 -8.47
N LEU A 138 5.49 -17.83 -7.56
CA LEU A 138 6.30 -18.92 -7.00
C LEU A 138 5.67 -19.58 -5.76
N GLY A 139 4.62 -19.00 -5.18
CA GLY A 139 4.04 -19.44 -3.91
C GLY A 139 4.97 -19.24 -2.70
N ILE A 140 6.16 -18.65 -2.90
CA ILE A 140 7.11 -18.32 -1.83
C ILE A 140 6.68 -17.00 -1.20
N PRO A 141 6.31 -16.96 0.10
CA PRO A 141 5.90 -15.74 0.75
C PRO A 141 7.01 -14.68 0.76
N CYS A 142 6.66 -13.43 0.48
CA CYS A 142 7.55 -12.31 0.73
C CYS A 142 7.35 -11.85 2.18
N PRO A 143 8.41 -11.74 3.00
CA PRO A 143 8.30 -11.11 4.30
C PRO A 143 8.00 -9.62 4.09
N VAL A 144 6.73 -9.25 4.21
CA VAL A 144 6.32 -7.84 4.22
C VAL A 144 6.71 -7.28 5.59
N PRO A 145 7.36 -6.09 5.67
CA PRO A 145 7.75 -5.52 6.94
C PRO A 145 6.53 -5.34 7.86
N ILE A 146 6.75 -5.46 9.18
CA ILE A 146 5.74 -5.45 10.25
C ILE A 146 4.80 -4.22 10.21
N ARG A 147 5.16 -3.15 9.49
CA ARG A 147 4.35 -1.94 9.31
C ARG A 147 4.16 -1.62 7.82
N PRO A 148 3.26 -2.33 7.11
CA PRO A 148 2.97 -2.04 5.71
C PRO A 148 2.22 -0.71 5.55
N GLY A 149 2.53 -0.02 4.44
CA GLY A 149 1.82 1.18 3.99
C GLY A 149 2.27 2.52 4.61
N SER A 150 2.11 3.60 3.83
CA SER A 150 2.34 4.99 4.26
C SER A 150 1.14 5.89 3.97
N LEU A 151 0.95 6.95 4.78
CA LEU A 151 -0.08 7.97 4.54
C LEU A 151 0.45 9.20 3.78
N ALA A 152 1.78 9.37 3.74
CA ALA A 152 2.51 10.42 3.03
C ALA A 152 3.82 9.85 2.44
#